data_AF-A0A5E4KKT8-F1
#
_entry.id   AF-A0A5E4KKT8-F1
#
_cell.length_a   1.000
_cell.length_b   1.000
_cell.length_c   1.000
_cell.angle_alpha   90.00
_cell.angle_beta   90.00
_cell.angle_gamma   90.00
#
_symmetry.space_group_name_H-M   'P 1'
#
loop_
_entity.id
_entity.type
_entity.pdbx_description
1 polymer ?
#
loop_
_entity_poly.entity_id
_entity_poly.type
_entity_poly.pdbx_seq_one_letter_code
_entity_poly.pdbx_strand_id
1 'polypeptide(L)'
;MLAKNFPAEIKDENGKFTVSYGVFVRLAVWIDKKKLCVDSESNKGAGNDVILDTNRRFREFLEEATGYTAKERLAKAKKEVQGD
;
A
#
# COMPACT_ATOMS: atom_id res chain seq x y z
N MET A 1 2.47 10.67 -5.77
CA MET A 1 2.00 9.26 -5.65
C MET A 1 1.32 9.04 -4.31
N LEU A 2 2.01 9.13 -3.17
CA LEU A 2 1.38 8.95 -1.85
C LEU A 2 0.36 10.06 -1.50
N ALA A 3 0.74 11.34 -1.63
CA ALA A 3 -0.14 12.50 -1.33
C ALA A 3 -1.36 12.62 -2.26
N LYS A 4 -1.29 11.98 -3.42
CA LYS A 4 -2.34 12.01 -4.44
C LYS A 4 -3.45 11.01 -4.10
N ASN A 5 -3.07 9.85 -3.56
CA ASN A 5 -4.02 8.77 -3.25
C ASN A 5 -4.56 8.88 -1.82
N PHE A 6 -3.80 9.51 -0.93
CA PHE A 6 -4.18 9.75 0.46
C PHE A 6 -4.25 11.26 0.72
N PRO A 7 -5.45 11.85 0.85
CA PRO A 7 -5.62 13.25 1.24
C PRO A 7 -5.37 13.41 2.75
N ALA A 8 -4.17 13.06 3.18
CA ALA A 8 -3.74 13.10 4.56
C ALA A 8 -2.33 13.68 4.65
N GLU A 9 -1.98 14.17 5.84
CA GLU A 9 -0.66 14.71 6.10
C GLU A 9 0.39 13.59 6.02
N ILE A 10 1.39 13.80 5.16
CA ILE A 10 2.52 12.88 5.01
C ILE A 10 3.68 13.42 5.80
N LYS A 11 4.19 12.59 6.70
CA LYS A 11 5.41 12.85 7.46
C LYS A 11 6.56 12.13 6.77
N ASP A 12 7.58 12.86 6.35
CA ASP A 12 8.86 12.29 5.93
C ASP A 12 9.77 12.18 7.16
N GLU A 13 10.16 10.96 7.50
CA GLU A 13 11.18 10.68 8.51
C GLU A 13 12.32 9.94 7.83
N ASN A 14 13.35 10.67 7.41
CA ASN A 14 14.62 10.11 6.93
C ASN A 14 14.46 9.16 5.74
N GLY A 15 13.57 9.49 4.79
CA GLY A 15 13.26 8.66 3.61
C GLY A 15 12.17 7.61 3.86
N LYS A 16 11.54 7.61 5.05
CA LYS A 16 10.35 6.84 5.38
C LYS A 16 9.14 7.76 5.43
N PHE A 17 8.26 7.62 4.45
CA PHE A 17 7.03 8.40 4.36
C PHE A 17 5.94 7.74 5.19
N THR A 18 5.40 8.45 6.18
CA THR A 18 4.33 7.97 7.05
C THR A 18 3.06 8.79 6.84
N VAL A 19 1.92 8.13 6.69
CA VAL A 19 0.60 8.77 6.52
C VAL A 19 -0.44 8.05 7.37
N SER A 20 -1.46 8.77 7.84
CA SER A 20 -2.59 8.21 8.58
C SER A 20 -3.87 8.52 7.83
N TYR A 21 -4.59 7.49 7.37
CA TYR A 21 -5.80 7.69 6.56
C TYR A 21 -6.79 6.54 6.71
N GLY A 22 -8.07 6.89 6.91
CA GLY A 22 -9.16 5.93 6.97
C GLY A 22 -8.96 4.90 8.06
N VAL A 23 -8.74 3.64 7.66
CA VAL A 23 -8.50 2.54 8.61
C VAL A 23 -7.04 2.41 9.01
N PHE A 24 -6.12 3.01 8.26
CA PHE A 24 -4.71 3.01 8.60
C PHE A 24 -4.44 4.07 9.67
N VAL A 25 -4.23 3.60 10.89
CA VAL A 25 -3.71 4.41 12.00
C VAL A 25 -2.33 4.93 11.62
N ARG A 26 -1.52 4.07 10.98
CA ARG A 26 -0.20 4.41 10.48
C ARG A 26 0.10 3.61 9.23
N LEU A 27 0.48 4.29 8.16
CA LEU A 27 0.97 3.69 6.93
C LEU A 27 2.33 4.28 6.64
N ALA A 28 3.39 3.52 6.87
CA ALA A 28 4.74 3.91 6.54
C ALA A 28 5.26 3.19 5.30
N VAL A 29 5.89 3.93 4.41
CA VAL A 29 6.40 3.44 3.13
C VAL A 29 7.81 3.95 2.91
N TRP A 30 8.73 3.05 2.57
CA TRP A 30 10.11 3.38 2.27
C TRP A 30 10.68 2.43 1.21
N ILE A 31 11.74 2.86 0.55
CA ILE A 31 12.47 2.01 -0.40
C ILE A 31 13.69 1.43 0.32
N ASP A 32 13.76 0.11 0.45
CA ASP A 32 14.94 -0.59 0.95
C ASP A 32 15.49 -1.52 -0.14
N LYS A 33 16.79 -1.40 -0.46
CA LYS A 33 17.50 -2.30 -1.40
C LYS A 33 16.74 -2.55 -2.72
N LYS A 34 16.18 -1.48 -3.33
CA LYS A 34 15.33 -1.51 -4.54
C LYS A 34 13.99 -2.25 -4.40
N LYS A 35 13.51 -2.48 -3.17
CA LYS A 35 12.19 -3.02 -2.86
C LYS A 35 11.36 -1.95 -2.16
N LEU A 36 10.08 -1.89 -2.48
CA LEU A 36 9.13 -1.08 -1.72
C LEU A 36 8.77 -1.82 -0.44
N CYS A 37 9.13 -1.26 0.71
CA CYS A 37 8.71 -1.72 2.01
C CYS A 37 7.53 -0.89 2.49
N VAL A 38 6.50 -1.58 2.97
CA VAL A 38 5.28 -0.96 3.46
C VAL A 38 4.93 -1.56 4.81
N ASP A 39 4.69 -0.70 5.78
CA ASP A 39 4.28 -1.02 7.13
C ASP A 39 2.92 -0.35 7.37
N SER A 40 1.88 -1.16 7.50
CA SER A 40 0.51 -0.68 7.63
C SER A 40 -0.12 -1.15 8.93
N GLU A 41 -0.45 -0.22 9.81
CA GLU A 41 -1.17 -0.45 11.05
C GLU A 41 -2.64 -0.05 10.85
N SER A 42 -3.53 -1.05 10.93
CA SER A 42 -4.97 -0.86 10.68
C SER A 42 -5.78 -0.97 11.97
N ASN A 43 -6.73 -0.06 12.19
CA ASN A 43 -7.69 -0.19 13.27
C ASN A 43 -8.88 -1.04 12.83
N LYS A 44 -9.08 -2.20 13.49
CA LYS A 44 -10.21 -3.11 13.20
C LYS A 44 -11.57 -2.57 13.64
N GLY A 45 -11.61 -1.46 14.35
CA GLY A 45 -12.85 -0.78 14.74
C GLY A 45 -13.45 0.12 13.65
N ALA A 46 -12.80 0.26 12.49
CA ALA A 46 -13.29 1.12 11.42
C ALA A 46 -14.48 0.49 10.67
N GLY A 47 -15.40 1.34 10.20
CA GLY A 47 -16.57 0.91 9.43
C GLY A 47 -16.18 0.22 8.11
N ASN A 48 -16.98 -0.76 7.69
CA ASN A 48 -16.73 -1.59 6.51
C ASN A 48 -16.51 -0.77 5.22
N ASP A 49 -17.22 0.35 5.08
CA ASP A 49 -17.09 1.29 3.96
C ASP A 49 -15.69 1.92 3.89
N VAL A 50 -15.17 2.34 5.05
CA VAL A 50 -13.82 2.92 5.18
C VAL A 50 -12.75 1.87 4.90
N ILE A 51 -12.94 0.63 5.35
CA ILE A 51 -12.04 -0.50 5.06
C ILE A 51 -11.93 -0.70 3.55
N LEU A 52 -13.07 -0.71 2.84
CA LEU A 52 -13.12 -0.92 1.39
C LEU A 52 -12.48 0.24 0.62
N ASP A 53 -12.78 1.50 0.95
CA ASP A 53 -12.17 2.68 0.32
C ASP A 53 -10.65 2.70 0.54
N THR A 54 -10.22 2.46 1.79
CA THR A 54 -8.80 2.48 2.14
C THR A 54 -8.02 1.38 1.42
N ASN A 55 -8.55 0.16 1.35
CA ASN A 55 -7.92 -0.94 0.63
C ASN A 55 -7.82 -0.67 -0.88
N ARG A 56 -8.84 -0.03 -1.47
CA ARG A 56 -8.83 0.33 -2.88
C ARG A 56 -7.70 1.31 -3.19
N ARG A 57 -7.63 2.42 -2.45
CA ARG A 57 -6.57 3.44 -2.60
C ARG A 57 -5.18 2.85 -2.36
N PHE A 58 -5.07 1.95 -1.39
CA PHE A 58 -3.81 1.27 -1.08
C PHE A 58 -3.30 0.40 -2.24
N ARG A 59 -4.20 -0.32 -2.91
CA ARG A 59 -3.85 -1.10 -4.10
C ARG A 59 -3.39 -0.20 -5.25
N GLU A 60 -4.13 0.87 -5.54
CA GLU A 60 -3.75 1.86 -6.57
C GLU A 60 -2.38 2.47 -6.27
N PHE A 61 -2.13 2.82 -5.00
CA PHE A 61 -0.83 3.29 -4.55
C PHE A 61 0.29 2.27 -4.78
N LEU A 62 0.09 0.99 -4.43
CA LEU A 62 1.10 -0.04 -4.64
C LEU A 62 1.40 -0.25 -6.14
N GLU A 63 0.38 -0.24 -6.99
CA GLU A 63 0.55 -0.35 -8.45
C GLU A 63 1.36 0.83 -9.00
N GLU A 64 1.07 2.05 -8.55
CA GLU A 64 1.82 3.25 -8.94
C GLU A 64 3.26 3.26 -8.38
N ALA A 65 3.44 2.91 -7.11
CA ALA A 65 4.73 3.01 -6.41
C ALA A 65 5.71 1.90 -6.80
N THR A 66 5.22 0.72 -7.17
CA THR A 66 6.06 -0.40 -7.59
C THR A 66 6.07 -0.63 -9.09
N GLY A 67 5.12 -0.05 -9.83
CA GLY A 67 4.87 -0.39 -11.23
C GLY A 67 4.25 -1.77 -11.43
N TYR A 68 4.10 -2.60 -10.39
CA TYR A 68 3.44 -3.91 -10.47
C TYR A 68 1.94 -3.72 -10.65
N THR A 69 1.53 -3.60 -11.90
CA THR A 69 0.10 -3.59 -12.27
C THR A 69 -0.56 -4.92 -11.88
N ALA A 70 -1.87 -4.90 -11.64
CA ALA A 70 -2.69 -6.09 -11.41
C ALA A 70 -2.50 -7.19 -12.48
N LYS A 71 -2.07 -6.82 -13.69
CA LYS A 71 -1.67 -7.74 -14.77
C LYS A 71 -0.43 -8.59 -14.43
N GLU A 72 0.61 -7.99 -13.84
CA GLU A 72 1.81 -8.73 -13.44
C GLU A 72 1.55 -9.67 -12.25
N ARG A 73 0.59 -9.35 -11.37
CA ARG A 73 0.13 -10.27 -10.32
C ARG A 73 -0.52 -11.53 -10.88
N LEU A 74 -1.30 -11.41 -11.96
CA LEU A 74 -1.89 -12.58 -12.63
C LEU A 74 -0.81 -13.50 -13.23
N ALA A 75 0.29 -12.92 -13.71
CA ALA A 75 1.43 -13.65 -14.26
C ALA A 75 2.27 -14.35 -13.18
N LYS A 76 2.50 -13.71 -12.02
CA LYS A 76 3.18 -14.34 -10.89
C LYS A 76 2.34 -15.38 -10.17
N ALA A 77 1.06 -15.12 -9.94
CA ALA A 77 0.14 -16.10 -9.32
C ALA A 77 0.02 -17.39 -10.15
N LYS A 78 0.12 -17.30 -11.49
CA LYS A 78 0.20 -18.48 -12.36
C LYS A 78 1.54 -19.21 -12.31
N LYS A 79 2.64 -18.54 -11.93
CA LYS A 79 3.97 -19.14 -11.81
C LYS A 79 4.23 -19.83 -10.46
N GLU A 80 3.53 -19.44 -9.40
CA GLU A 80 3.67 -20.06 -8.07
C GLU A 80 2.78 -21.31 -7.87
N VAL A 81 1.87 -21.63 -8.81
CA VAL A 81 1.00 -22.82 -8.74
C VAL A 81 1.56 -24.00 -9.57
N GLN A 82 2.71 -23.84 -10.22
CA GLN A 82 3.36 -24.91 -10.97
C GLN A 82 4.79 -25.09 -10.45
N GLY A 83 4.89 -25.76 -9.31
CA GLY A 83 6.16 -25.97 -8.62
C GLY A 83 6.01 -26.84 -7.38
N ASP A 84 5.34 -27.98 -7.51
CA ASP A 84 5.87 -29.31 -7.15
C ASP A 84 5.09 -30.37 -7.95
#